data_AF-A0A0B2RYJ8-F1
#
_entry.id   AF-A0A0B2RYJ8-F1
#
_cell.length_a   1.000
_cell.length_b   1.000
_cell.length_c   1.000
_cell.angle_alpha   90.00
_cell.angle_beta   90.00
_cell.angle_gamma   90.00
#
_symmetry.space_group_name_H-M   'P 1'
#
loop_
_entity.id
_entity.type
_entity.pdbx_description
1 polymer ?
#
loop_
_entity_poly.entity_id
_entity_poly.type
_entity_poly.pdbx_seq_one_letter_code
_entity_poly.pdbx_strand_id
1 'polypeptide(L)'
;MELGSYSDQSKSTFSLVDEDHTFANSVRFTLNQDPRVTFCGYSIPHPSDNRVNIRVQTTGDPAREVLKDGCQDLMLMCQHVRSTFDNAMTDFKRTQTNTEQEMDTK
;
A
#
# COMPACT_ATOMS: atom_id res chain seq x y z
N MET A 1 -9.70 -16.57 -4.41
CA MET A 1 -11.13 -16.77 -4.71
C MET A 1 -11.89 -15.56 -4.18
N GLU A 2 -12.55 -14.79 -5.05
CA GLU A 2 -13.40 -13.67 -4.63
C GLU A 2 -14.69 -14.24 -4.00
N LEU A 3 -14.99 -13.88 -2.75
CA LEU A 3 -16.27 -14.18 -2.10
C LEU A 3 -17.17 -12.93 -2.17
N GLY A 4 -17.39 -12.43 -3.39
CA GLY A 4 -18.31 -11.34 -3.66
C GLY A 4 -19.76 -11.81 -3.56
N SER A 5 -20.64 -10.94 -3.05
CA SER A 5 -22.07 -11.17 -3.22
C SER A 5 -22.41 -11.04 -4.71
N TYR A 6 -22.95 -12.08 -5.35
CA TYR A 6 -23.34 -12.01 -6.77
C TYR A 6 -24.40 -10.92 -7.05
N SER A 7 -25.07 -10.42 -6.00
CA SER A 7 -26.09 -9.38 -6.07
C SER A 7 -25.61 -7.95 -5.79
N ASP A 8 -24.43 -7.76 -5.17
CA ASP A 8 -23.95 -6.44 -4.76
C ASP A 8 -22.42 -6.32 -4.97
N GLN A 9 -22.04 -5.67 -6.06
CA GLN A 9 -20.64 -5.45 -6.42
C GLN A 9 -19.95 -4.38 -5.57
N SER A 10 -20.71 -3.58 -4.82
CA SER A 10 -20.16 -2.56 -3.91
C SER A 10 -19.56 -3.16 -2.64
N LYS A 11 -19.78 -4.45 -2.36
CA LYS A 11 -19.34 -5.15 -1.15
C LYS A 11 -18.70 -6.48 -1.49
N SER A 12 -17.38 -6.55 -1.35
CA SER A 12 -16.62 -7.77 -1.65
C SER A 12 -15.58 -8.07 -0.58
N THR A 13 -15.34 -9.37 -0.39
CA THR A 13 -14.20 -9.87 0.39
C THR A 13 -13.21 -10.51 -0.57
N PHE A 14 -11.99 -9.98 -0.58
CA PHE A 14 -10.87 -10.45 -1.39
C PHE A 14 -9.96 -11.30 -0.53
N SER A 15 -9.77 -12.56 -0.92
CA SER A 15 -8.84 -13.48 -0.25
C SER A 15 -7.55 -13.52 -1.06
N LEU A 16 -6.47 -13.01 -0.47
CA LEU A 16 -5.13 -12.97 -1.05
C LEU A 16 -4.28 -14.03 -0.36
N VAL A 17 -3.68 -14.90 -1.16
CA VAL A 17 -2.81 -16.00 -0.70
C VAL A 17 -1.37 -15.51 -0.75
N ASP A 18 -0.53 -16.04 0.15
CA ASP A 18 0.88 -15.68 0.32
C ASP A 18 1.11 -14.21 0.70
N GLU A 19 0.11 -13.60 1.35
CA GLU A 19 0.15 -12.22 1.85
C GLU A 19 -0.21 -12.16 3.33
N ASP A 20 0.36 -11.17 4.04
CA ASP A 20 0.21 -11.01 5.48
C ASP A 20 -0.15 -9.57 5.89
N HIS A 21 0.12 -9.22 7.15
CA HIS A 21 -0.12 -7.88 7.70
C HIS A 21 0.57 -6.75 6.93
N THR A 22 1.71 -7.03 6.29
CA THR A 22 2.52 -6.03 5.60
C THR A 22 1.73 -5.39 4.46
N PHE A 23 1.28 -6.22 3.52
CA PHE A 23 0.47 -5.76 2.40
C PHE A 23 -0.91 -5.31 2.87
N ALA A 24 -1.56 -6.10 3.71
CA ALA A 24 -2.94 -5.85 4.11
C ALA A 24 -3.12 -4.55 4.88
N ASN A 25 -2.20 -4.23 5.80
CA ASN A 25 -2.26 -2.97 6.54
C ASN A 25 -1.97 -1.76 5.65
N SER A 26 -1.05 -1.90 4.69
CA SER A 26 -0.68 -0.83 3.74
C SER A 26 -1.85 -0.50 2.80
N VAL A 27 -2.48 -1.51 2.23
CA VAL A 27 -3.67 -1.34 1.39
C VAL A 27 -4.86 -0.82 2.20
N ARG A 28 -5.07 -1.33 3.42
CA ARG A 28 -6.10 -0.83 4.33
C ARG A 28 -5.92 0.65 4.66
N PHE A 29 -4.69 1.12 4.83
CA PHE A 29 -4.43 2.55 5.04
C PHE A 29 -4.86 3.37 3.83
N THR A 30 -4.42 2.96 2.64
CA THR A 30 -4.69 3.66 1.37
C THR A 30 -6.19 3.71 1.05
N LEU A 31 -6.89 2.59 1.18
CA LEU A 31 -8.34 2.51 0.94
C LEU A 31 -9.16 3.35 1.90
N ASN A 32 -8.72 3.53 3.15
CA ASN A 32 -9.43 4.41 4.09
C ASN A 32 -9.29 5.90 3.77
N GLN A 33 -8.38 6.29 2.85
CA GLN A 33 -8.30 7.67 2.37
C GLN A 33 -9.24 7.95 1.19
N ASP A 34 -9.74 6.90 0.52
CA ASP A 34 -10.63 7.05 -0.63
C ASP A 34 -12.06 7.37 -0.16
N PRO A 35 -12.65 8.51 -0.58
CA PRO A 35 -14.01 8.90 -0.18
C PRO A 35 -15.09 7.94 -0.71
N ARG A 36 -14.79 7.10 -1.70
CA ARG A 36 -15.69 6.07 -2.22
C ARG A 36 -15.81 4.88 -1.27
N VAL A 37 -14.88 4.71 -0.33
CA VAL A 37 -14.85 3.59 0.62
C VAL A 37 -15.63 3.93 1.88
N THR A 38 -16.65 3.13 2.18
CA THR A 38 -17.42 3.25 3.43
C THR A 38 -16.84 2.39 4.54
N PHE A 39 -16.23 1.25 4.19
CA PHE A 39 -15.59 0.36 5.14
C PHE A 39 -14.44 -0.41 4.48
N CYS A 40 -13.28 -0.42 5.14
CA CYS A 40 -12.17 -1.30 4.80
C CYS A 40 -11.57 -1.94 6.06
N GLY A 41 -11.45 -3.27 6.05
CA GLY A 41 -10.80 -4.03 7.11
C GLY A 41 -10.16 -5.31 6.57
N TYR A 42 -9.21 -5.86 7.32
CA TYR A 42 -8.58 -7.13 6.96
C TYR A 42 -8.52 -8.08 8.16
N SER A 43 -8.49 -9.38 7.88
CA SER A 43 -8.26 -10.40 8.90
C SER A 43 -7.46 -11.57 8.32
N ILE A 44 -6.60 -12.15 9.16
CA ILE A 44 -5.93 -13.41 8.89
C ILE A 44 -6.74 -14.51 9.59
N PRO A 45 -7.31 -15.48 8.86
CA PRO A 45 -8.19 -16.49 9.45
C PRO A 45 -7.52 -17.32 10.55
N HIS A 46 -6.25 -17.63 10.38
CA HIS A 46 -5.45 -18.38 11.33
C HIS A 46 -3.95 -18.06 11.13
N PRO A 47 -3.13 -17.92 12.18
CA PRO A 47 -1.70 -17.59 12.04
C PRO A 47 -0.87 -18.57 11.20
N SER A 48 -1.31 -19.83 11.09
CA SER A 48 -0.65 -20.85 10.26
C SER A 48 -1.10 -20.86 8.79
N ASP A 49 -2.04 -19.99 8.43
CA ASP A 49 -2.59 -19.90 7.08
C ASP A 49 -2.07 -18.62 6.44
N ASN A 50 -1.25 -18.75 5.40
CA ASN A 50 -0.67 -17.62 4.68
C ASN A 50 -1.70 -17.01 3.73
N ARG A 51 -2.80 -16.50 4.29
CA ARG A 51 -3.78 -15.73 3.54
C ARG A 51 -4.37 -14.62 4.37
N VAL A 52 -4.70 -13.54 3.68
CA VAL A 52 -5.40 -12.40 4.25
C VAL A 52 -6.71 -12.16 3.52
N ASN A 53 -7.76 -11.91 4.29
CA ASN A 53 -9.06 -11.53 3.77
C ASN A 53 -9.25 -10.04 3.94
N ILE A 54 -9.36 -9.30 2.83
CA ILE A 54 -9.61 -7.86 2.80
C ILE A 54 -11.09 -7.65 2.46
N ARG A 55 -11.83 -7.03 3.37
CA ARG A 55 -13.23 -6.64 3.16
C ARG A 55 -13.26 -5.18 2.73
N VAL A 56 -13.83 -4.93 1.56
CA VAL A 56 -14.06 -3.58 1.02
C VAL A 56 -15.56 -3.38 0.82
N GLN A 57 -16.07 -2.26 1.34
CA GLN A 57 -17.41 -1.77 1.08
C GLN A 57 -17.30 -0.34 0.59
N THR A 58 -17.99 -0.04 -0.50
CA THR A 58 -17.99 1.28 -1.13
C THR A 58 -19.36 1.94 -0.99
N THR A 59 -19.49 3.18 -1.47
CA THR A 59 -20.77 3.90 -1.55
C THR A 59 -21.65 3.45 -2.70
N GLY A 60 -21.10 2.73 -3.69
CA GLY A 60 -21.82 2.26 -4.87
C GLY A 60 -20.92 1.73 -5.98
N ASP A 61 -19.67 2.20 -6.05
CA ASP A 61 -18.70 1.74 -7.05
C ASP A 61 -18.30 0.28 -6.82
N PRO A 62 -17.97 -0.49 -7.88
CA PRO A 62 -17.51 -1.86 -7.71
C PRO A 62 -16.27 -1.94 -6.79
N ALA A 63 -16.37 -2.70 -5.71
CA ALA A 63 -15.30 -2.84 -4.71
C ALA A 63 -13.97 -3.34 -5.32
N ARG A 64 -14.04 -4.06 -6.44
CA ARG A 64 -12.87 -4.54 -7.19
C ARG A 64 -12.10 -3.40 -7.87
N GLU A 65 -12.82 -2.45 -8.48
CA GLU A 65 -12.20 -1.28 -9.13
C GLU A 65 -11.57 -0.38 -8.06
N VAL A 66 -12.30 -0.12 -6.97
CA VAL A 66 -11.78 0.68 -5.85
C VAL A 66 -10.56 0.04 -5.18
N LEU A 67 -10.54 -1.29 -5.01
CA LEU A 67 -9.37 -2.00 -4.52
C LEU A 67 -8.16 -1.84 -5.46
N LYS A 68 -8.39 -1.94 -6.77
CA LYS A 68 -7.34 -1.79 -7.78
C LYS A 68 -6.76 -0.38 -7.79
N ASP A 69 -7.61 0.63 -7.73
CA ASP A 69 -7.20 2.03 -7.61
C ASP A 69 -6.37 2.25 -6.34
N GLY A 70 -6.83 1.74 -5.19
CA GLY A 70 -6.09 1.83 -3.93
C GLY A 70 -4.71 1.15 -3.98
N CYS A 71 -4.57 0.04 -4.70
CA CYS A 71 -3.26 -0.57 -4.93
C CYS A 71 -2.36 0.30 -5.83
N GLN A 72 -2.92 0.94 -6.86
CA GLN A 72 -2.18 1.84 -7.74
C GLN A 72 -1.69 3.08 -6.97
N ASP A 73 -2.52 3.65 -6.10
CA ASP A 73 -2.15 4.76 -5.24
C ASP A 73 -1.03 4.38 -4.27
N LEU A 74 -1.09 3.18 -3.68
CA LEU A 74 -0.02 2.64 -2.84
C LEU A 74 1.30 2.52 -3.60
N MET A 75 1.26 2.06 -4.86
CA MET A 75 2.45 2.00 -5.71
C MET A 75 3.04 3.40 -5.96
N LEU A 76 2.20 4.39 -6.26
CA LEU A 76 2.64 5.77 -6.49
C LEU A 76 3.26 6.39 -5.22
N MET A 77 2.67 6.14 -4.05
CA MET A 77 3.24 6.55 -2.76
C MET A 77 4.63 5.95 -2.54
N CYS A 78 4.78 4.64 -2.75
CA CYS A 78 6.08 3.96 -2.63
C CYS A 78 7.12 4.52 -3.61
N GLN A 79 6.73 4.82 -4.85
CA GLN A 79 7.62 5.44 -5.84
C GLN A 79 8.06 6.84 -5.40
N HIS A 80 7.14 7.65 -4.87
CA HIS A 80 7.45 8.98 -4.38
C HIS A 80 8.41 8.95 -3.18
N VAL A 81 8.16 8.07 -2.21
CA VAL A 81 9.04 7.86 -1.04
C VAL A 81 10.43 7.44 -1.50
N ARG A 82 10.53 6.48 -2.42
CA ARG A 82 11.81 5.99 -2.94
C ARG A 82 12.58 7.11 -3.65
N SER A 83 11.93 7.83 -4.56
CA SER A 83 12.58 8.93 -5.29
C SER A 83 13.07 10.03 -4.35
N THR A 84 12.29 10.37 -3.32
CA THR A 84 12.68 11.39 -2.34
C THR A 84 13.88 10.93 -1.52
N PHE A 85 13.89 9.66 -1.11
CA PHE A 85 15.00 9.06 -0.39
C PHE A 85 16.28 9.02 -1.23
N ASP A 86 16.19 8.57 -2.49
CA ASP A 86 17.33 8.47 -3.41
C ASP A 86 17.97 9.85 -3.66
N ASN A 87 17.14 10.89 -3.81
CA ASN A 87 17.61 12.28 -3.94
C ASN A 87 18.35 12.75 -2.68
N ALA A 88 17.74 12.56 -1.49
CA ALA A 88 18.36 12.94 -0.22
C ALA A 88 19.69 12.19 0.02
N MET A 89 19.76 10.91 -0.35
CA MET A 89 20.95 10.08 -0.23
C MET A 89 22.07 10.53 -1.17
N THR A 90 21.71 10.97 -2.38
CA THR A 90 22.65 11.53 -3.36
C THR A 90 23.23 12.85 -2.87
N ASP A 91 22.39 13.75 -2.34
CA ASP A 91 22.83 15.02 -1.75
C ASP A 91 23.73 14.82 -0.52
N PHE A 92 23.40 13.86 0.34
CA PHE A 92 24.20 13.52 1.50
C PHE A 92 25.61 13.01 1.10
N LYS A 93 25.68 12.09 0.13
CA LYS A 93 26.96 11.58 -0.39
C LYS A 93 27.82 12.69 -0.99
N ARG A 94 27.22 13.57 -1.80
CA ARG A 94 27.92 14.72 -2.38
C ARG A 94 28.51 15.64 -1.31
N THR A 95 27.77 15.89 -0.24
CA THR A 95 28.22 16.75 0.87
C THR A 95 29.39 16.13 1.63
N GLN A 96 29.36 14.82 1.90
CA GLN A 96 30.48 14.13 2.53
C GLN A 96 31.76 14.19 1.69
N THR A 97 31.69 13.89 0.39
CA THR A 97 32.86 13.94 -0.49
C THR A 97 33.49 15.33 -0.54
N ASN A 98 32.67 16.39 -0.56
CA ASN A 98 33.18 17.77 -0.54
C ASN A 98 33.87 18.10 0.80
N THR A 99 33.33 17.60 1.92
CA THR A 99 33.88 17.85 3.26
C THR A 99 35.22 17.14 3.47
N GLU A 100 35.36 15.91 2.97
CA GLU A 100 36.61 15.14 3.00
C GLU A 100 37.72 15.83 2.18
N GLN A 101 37.39 16.34 0.98
CA GLN A 101 38.34 17.07 0.14
C GLN A 101 38.80 18.39 0.76
N GLU A 102 37.91 19.11 1.46
CA GLU A 102 38.28 20.35 2.15
C GLU A 102 39.20 20.14 3.36
N MET A 103 39.14 18.96 4.01
CA MET A 103 40.04 18.63 5.12
C MET A 103 41.43 18.18 4.64
N ASP A 104 41.55 17.51 3.49
CA ASP A 104 42.85 17.12 2.92
C ASP A 104 43.63 18.30 2.31
N THR A 105 42.96 19.43 2.05
CA THR A 105 43.59 20.62 1.45
C THR A 105 44.10 21.63 2.51
N LYS A 106 43.95 21.35 3.80
CA LYS A 106 44.45 22.16 4.93
C LYS A 106 45.55 21.43 5.69
#